data_AF-A0A529KLY4-F1
#
_entry.id   AF-A0A529KLY4-F1
#
_cell.length_a   1.000
_cell.length_b   1.000
_cell.length_c   1.000
_cell.angle_alpha   90.00
_cell.angle_beta   90.00
_cell.angle_gamma   90.00
#
_symmetry.space_group_name_H-M   'P 1'
#
loop_
_entity.id
_entity.type
_entity.pdbx_description
1 polymer ?
#
loop_
_entity_poly.entity_id
_entity_poly.type
_entity_poly.pdbx_seq_one_letter_code
_entity_poly.pdbx_strand_id
1 'polypeptide(L)'
;MLTDIALKRLKPKDKMYKVADRDGMYAAVSPTGQIAFRYDYRTNGRRETVTLGRYGDGGLTLAEARDRCLAARKMVAAGKSPAHEKQREKRRLSGTASFGDQGTRWLKEAKMADSTRSMRKAIFDRDILPLWEKRLLAEITPDDLRALCAKVRD
;
A
#
# COMPACT_ATOMS: atom_id res chain seq x y z
N MET A 1 -16.79 -23.88 -7.75
CA MET A 1 -16.52 -23.32 -6.41
C MET A 1 -15.24 -23.94 -5.86
N LEU A 2 -14.32 -23.14 -5.32
CA LEU A 2 -13.03 -23.55 -4.79
C LEU A 2 -13.14 -24.25 -3.42
N THR A 3 -12.13 -25.06 -3.12
CA THR A 3 -11.87 -25.66 -1.80
C THR A 3 -10.40 -25.42 -1.43
N ASP A 4 -10.06 -25.47 -0.13
CA ASP A 4 -8.67 -25.32 0.32
C ASP A 4 -7.74 -26.38 -0.28
N ILE A 5 -8.24 -27.62 -0.46
CA ILE A 5 -7.50 -28.70 -1.11
C ILE A 5 -7.21 -28.33 -2.58
N ALA A 6 -8.21 -27.82 -3.30
CA ALA A 6 -8.02 -27.40 -4.69
C ALA A 6 -7.00 -26.26 -4.78
N LEU A 7 -7.08 -25.26 -3.90
CA LEU A 7 -6.13 -24.15 -3.83
C LEU A 7 -4.70 -24.61 -3.58
N LYS A 8 -4.48 -25.55 -2.65
CA LYS A 8 -3.14 -26.12 -2.36
C LYS A 8 -2.55 -26.90 -3.55
N ARG A 9 -3.40 -27.44 -4.43
CA ARG A 9 -2.99 -28.21 -5.60
C ARG A 9 -2.68 -27.35 -6.82
N LEU A 10 -3.03 -26.06 -6.81
CA LEU A 10 -2.75 -25.16 -7.93
C LEU A 10 -1.24 -25.03 -8.15
N LYS A 11 -0.81 -25.19 -9.41
CA LYS A 11 0.59 -25.09 -9.81
C LYS A 11 0.83 -23.80 -10.60
N PRO A 12 2.00 -23.15 -10.44
CA PRO A 12 2.38 -22.04 -11.30
C PRO A 12 2.44 -22.47 -12.77
N LYS A 13 2.24 -21.49 -13.65
CA LYS A 13 2.34 -21.60 -15.11
C LYS A 13 3.14 -20.41 -15.64
N ASP A 14 3.50 -20.44 -16.92
CA ASP A 14 4.28 -19.36 -17.56
C ASP A 14 3.61 -17.98 -17.46
N LYS A 15 2.27 -17.96 -17.38
CA LYS A 15 1.47 -16.74 -17.25
C LYS A 15 0.49 -16.84 -16.10
N MET A 16 0.18 -15.69 -15.49
CA MET A 16 -0.82 -15.59 -14.45
C MET A 16 -2.18 -16.07 -14.98
N TYR A 17 -2.86 -16.93 -14.22
CA TYR A 17 -4.16 -17.45 -14.59
C TYR A 17 -5.18 -17.30 -13.46
N LYS A 18 -6.47 -17.33 -13.84
CA LYS A 18 -7.60 -17.17 -12.92
C LYS A 18 -8.26 -18.53 -12.69
N VAL A 19 -8.63 -18.82 -11.44
CA VAL A 19 -9.49 -19.95 -11.08
C VAL A 19 -10.71 -19.40 -10.37
N ALA A 20 -11.87 -19.49 -11.02
CA ALA A 20 -13.10 -18.88 -10.52
C ALA A 20 -13.58 -19.54 -9.22
N ASP A 21 -14.10 -18.71 -8.30
CA ASP A 21 -14.87 -19.18 -7.15
C ASP A 21 -16.36 -18.87 -7.33
N ARG A 22 -16.87 -17.84 -6.65
CA ARG A 22 -18.27 -17.39 -6.66
C ARG A 22 -18.35 -15.87 -6.65
N ASP A 23 -19.50 -15.33 -7.04
CA ASP A 23 -19.83 -13.90 -6.92
C ASP A 23 -18.83 -12.95 -7.59
N GLY A 24 -18.14 -13.38 -8.65
CA GLY A 24 -17.07 -12.61 -9.31
C GLY A 24 -15.71 -12.66 -8.61
N MET A 25 -15.59 -13.40 -7.49
CA MET A 25 -14.34 -13.72 -6.84
C MET A 25 -13.61 -14.85 -7.56
N TYR A 26 -12.28 -14.78 -7.60
CA TYR A 26 -11.42 -15.81 -8.15
C TYR A 26 -10.05 -15.82 -7.45
N ALA A 27 -9.36 -16.95 -7.54
CA ALA A 27 -7.95 -17.07 -7.20
C ALA A 27 -7.09 -16.73 -8.41
N ALA A 28 -6.18 -15.77 -8.27
CA ALA A 28 -5.17 -15.43 -9.26
C ALA A 28 -3.85 -16.11 -8.89
N VAL A 29 -3.37 -17.03 -9.73
CA VAL A 29 -2.11 -17.75 -9.52
C VAL A 29 -1.02 -17.11 -10.35
N SER A 30 0.02 -16.60 -9.71
CA SER A 30 1.18 -16.00 -10.40
C SER A 30 2.13 -17.08 -10.94
N PRO A 31 3.03 -16.73 -11.88
CA PRO A 31 4.12 -17.60 -12.29
C PRO A 31 5.07 -17.98 -11.15
N THR A 32 5.15 -17.16 -10.09
CA THR A 32 5.92 -17.44 -8.88
C THR A 32 5.20 -18.38 -7.90
N GLY A 33 3.99 -18.87 -8.24
CA GLY A 33 3.19 -19.76 -7.40
C GLY A 33 2.41 -19.05 -6.28
N GLN A 34 2.49 -17.71 -6.20
CA GLN A 34 1.67 -16.95 -5.25
C GLN A 34 0.21 -16.95 -5.70
N ILE A 35 -0.68 -17.22 -4.75
CA ILE A 35 -2.11 -17.21 -4.98
C ILE A 35 -2.69 -15.97 -4.29
N ALA A 36 -3.44 -15.16 -5.02
CA ALA A 36 -4.15 -14.01 -4.48
C ALA A 36 -5.64 -14.07 -4.80
N PHE A 37 -6.48 -13.84 -3.81
CA PHE A 37 -7.91 -13.68 -4.01
C PHE A 37 -8.21 -12.29 -4.56
N ARG A 38 -8.97 -12.25 -5.66
CA ARG A 38 -9.39 -11.03 -6.34
C ARG A 38 -10.88 -11.07 -6.60
N TYR A 39 -11.49 -9.89 -6.66
CA TYR A 39 -12.89 -9.71 -6.97
C TYR A 39 -13.02 -8.75 -8.16
N ASP A 40 -13.59 -9.24 -9.27
CA ASP A 40 -13.92 -8.44 -10.45
C ASP A 40 -15.36 -7.93 -10.30
N TYR A 41 -15.56 -6.63 -10.50
CA TYR A 41 -16.86 -5.99 -10.36
C TYR A 41 -17.05 -4.87 -11.39
N ARG A 42 -18.25 -4.29 -11.43
CA ARG A 42 -18.54 -3.09 -12.21
C ARG A 42 -19.11 -2.01 -11.31
N THR A 43 -18.64 -0.78 -11.50
CA THR A 43 -19.18 0.42 -10.86
C THR A 43 -19.08 1.54 -11.89
N ASN A 44 -20.11 2.38 -12.00
CA ASN A 44 -20.15 3.49 -12.96
C ASN A 44 -19.85 3.05 -14.41
N GLY A 45 -20.41 1.91 -14.85
CA GLY A 45 -20.19 1.34 -16.19
C GLY A 45 -18.82 0.70 -16.44
N ARG A 46 -17.82 0.99 -15.59
CA ARG A 46 -16.44 0.50 -15.72
C ARG A 46 -16.24 -0.82 -15.01
N ARG A 47 -15.46 -1.73 -15.62
CA ARG A 47 -14.96 -2.94 -14.95
C ARG A 47 -13.74 -2.60 -14.11
N GLU A 48 -13.76 -3.03 -12.86
CA GLU A 48 -12.68 -2.85 -11.90
C GLU A 48 -12.37 -4.17 -11.18
N THR A 49 -11.20 -4.21 -10.53
CA THR A 49 -10.74 -5.37 -9.77
C THR A 49 -10.18 -4.90 -8.44
N VAL A 50 -10.54 -5.56 -7.34
CA VAL A 50 -9.91 -5.39 -6.03
C VAL A 50 -9.21 -6.67 -5.60
N THR A 51 -7.98 -6.55 -5.10
CA THR A 51 -7.27 -7.65 -4.45
C THR A 51 -7.70 -7.74 -3.00
N LEU A 52 -8.26 -8.89 -2.59
CA LEU A 52 -8.78 -9.13 -1.24
C LEU A 52 -7.66 -9.53 -0.27
N GLY A 53 -6.71 -10.35 -0.75
CA GLY A 53 -5.53 -10.78 0.01
C GLY A 53 -4.80 -11.96 -0.66
N ARG A 54 -3.64 -12.33 -0.12
CA ARG A 54 -2.87 -13.51 -0.54
C ARG A 54 -3.42 -14.75 0.17
N TYR A 55 -3.43 -15.91 -0.47
CA TYR A 55 -3.77 -17.19 0.16
C TYR A 55 -2.53 -17.85 0.80
N GLY A 56 -2.73 -18.51 1.94
CA GLY A 56 -1.70 -19.31 2.62
C GLY A 56 -1.24 -18.71 3.95
N ASP A 57 -0.12 -19.20 4.44
CA ASP A 57 0.45 -18.78 5.73
C ASP A 57 0.79 -17.28 5.74
N GLY A 58 0.42 -16.60 6.83
CA GLY A 58 0.44 -15.13 6.93
C GLY A 58 -0.52 -14.39 6.00
N GLY A 59 -1.41 -15.10 5.30
CA GLY A 59 -2.40 -14.57 4.38
C GLY A 59 -3.84 -14.85 4.83
N LEU A 60 -4.72 -15.05 3.86
CA LEU A 60 -6.13 -15.36 4.06
C LEU A 60 -6.40 -16.84 3.81
N THR A 61 -7.31 -17.37 4.60
CA THR A 61 -8.07 -18.57 4.29
C THR A 61 -9.10 -18.31 3.18
N LEU A 62 -9.63 -19.37 2.56
CA LEU A 62 -10.70 -19.25 1.58
C LEU A 62 -11.99 -18.67 2.19
N ALA A 63 -12.29 -18.98 3.45
CA ALA A 63 -13.46 -18.44 4.15
C ALA A 63 -13.34 -16.92 4.34
N GLU A 64 -12.22 -16.44 4.88
CA GLU A 64 -11.99 -15.00 5.07
C GLU A 64 -12.00 -14.23 3.74
N ALA A 65 -11.47 -14.83 2.67
CA ALA A 65 -11.55 -14.25 1.34
C ALA A 65 -13.00 -14.06 0.86
N ARG A 66 -13.87 -15.04 1.14
CA ARG A 66 -15.31 -14.95 0.82
C ARG A 66 -16.01 -13.88 1.66
N ASP A 67 -15.67 -13.74 2.93
CA ASP A 67 -16.23 -12.68 3.78
C ASP A 67 -15.81 -11.29 3.31
N ARG A 68 -14.54 -11.13 2.94
CA ARG A 68 -14.05 -9.88 2.31
C ARG A 68 -14.71 -9.61 0.97
N CYS A 69 -14.99 -10.64 0.17
CA CYS A 69 -15.76 -10.49 -1.07
C CYS A 69 -17.18 -9.99 -0.79
N LEU A 70 -17.88 -10.55 0.19
CA LEU A 70 -19.21 -10.08 0.59
C LEU A 70 -19.20 -8.62 1.05
N ALA A 71 -18.21 -8.23 1.85
CA ALA A 71 -18.03 -6.83 2.25
C ALA A 71 -17.77 -5.90 1.04
N ALA A 72 -16.91 -6.32 0.11
CA ALA A 72 -16.65 -5.59 -1.14
C ALA A 72 -17.91 -5.46 -2.01
N ARG A 73 -18.75 -6.50 -2.09
CA ARG A 73 -20.03 -6.46 -2.81
C ARG A 73 -21.00 -5.47 -2.20
N LYS A 74 -21.10 -5.41 -0.86
CA LYS A 74 -21.93 -4.41 -0.16
C LYS A 74 -21.47 -2.99 -0.48
N MET A 75 -20.17 -2.74 -0.55
CA MET A 75 -19.62 -1.45 -0.98
C MET A 75 -20.01 -1.10 -2.43
N VAL A 76 -19.87 -2.05 -3.35
CA VAL A 76 -20.27 -1.87 -4.76
C VAL A 76 -21.76 -1.58 -4.90
N ALA A 77 -22.62 -2.29 -4.16
CA ALA A 77 -24.05 -2.05 -4.14
C ALA A 77 -24.42 -0.65 -3.63
N ALA A 78 -23.61 -0.09 -2.73
CA ALA A 78 -23.71 1.29 -2.27
C ALA A 78 -23.03 2.31 -3.22
N GLY A 79 -22.65 1.91 -4.44
CA GLY A 79 -22.01 2.77 -5.44
C GLY A 79 -20.55 3.10 -5.16
N LYS A 80 -19.92 2.44 -4.17
CA LYS A 80 -18.52 2.70 -3.79
C LYS A 80 -17.60 1.65 -4.38
N SER A 81 -16.53 2.07 -5.05
CA SER A 81 -15.46 1.19 -5.52
C SER A 81 -14.57 0.70 -4.35
N PRO A 82 -14.53 -0.61 -4.05
CA PRO A 82 -13.65 -1.16 -3.01
C PRO A 82 -12.16 -0.97 -3.32
N ALA A 83 -11.77 -0.98 -4.60
CA ALA A 83 -10.38 -0.75 -4.99
C ALA A 83 -9.95 0.69 -4.66
N HIS A 84 -10.81 1.68 -4.94
CA HIS A 84 -10.55 3.07 -4.62
C HIS A 84 -10.54 3.32 -3.11
N GLU A 85 -11.44 2.68 -2.35
CA GLU A 85 -11.45 2.78 -0.89
C GLU A 85 -10.17 2.20 -0.29
N LYS A 86 -9.75 1.01 -0.73
CA LYS A 86 -8.47 0.41 -0.31
C LYS A 86 -7.28 1.31 -0.64
N GLN A 87 -7.30 1.99 -1.79
CA GLN A 87 -6.25 2.95 -2.15
C GLN A 87 -6.32 4.21 -1.28
N ARG A 88 -7.51 4.73 -0.98
CA ARG A 88 -7.70 5.88 -0.08
C ARG A 88 -7.22 5.57 1.33
N GLU A 89 -7.55 4.40 1.86
CA GLU A 89 -7.09 3.94 3.17
C GLU A 89 -5.56 3.82 3.19
N LYS A 90 -4.97 3.18 2.17
CA LYS A 90 -3.50 3.15 2.01
C LYS A 90 -2.91 4.56 1.96
N ARG A 91 -3.54 5.48 1.23
CA ARG A 91 -3.14 6.89 1.15
C ARG A 91 -3.36 7.67 2.44
N ARG A 92 -4.30 7.26 3.29
CA ARG A 92 -4.53 7.87 4.61
C ARG A 92 -3.50 7.39 5.60
N LEU A 93 -3.18 6.10 5.58
CA LEU A 93 -2.09 5.51 6.35
C LEU A 93 -0.73 6.06 5.91
N SER A 94 -0.54 6.27 4.60
CA SER A 94 0.63 6.99 4.05
C SER A 94 0.44 8.52 4.00
N GLY A 95 -0.70 9.02 4.49
CA GLY A 95 -1.15 10.41 4.35
C GLY A 95 -0.80 11.26 5.56
N THR A 96 -0.29 10.63 6.61
CA THR A 96 0.75 11.25 7.43
C THR A 96 1.92 11.48 6.48
N ALA A 97 2.04 12.70 5.94
CA ALA A 97 3.17 13.06 5.08
C ALA A 97 4.45 12.57 5.76
N SER A 98 5.28 11.83 5.02
CA SER A 98 6.55 11.41 5.56
C SER A 98 7.36 12.66 5.91
N PHE A 99 8.35 12.53 6.78
CA PHE A 99 9.23 13.65 7.10
C PHE A 99 9.89 14.21 5.83
N GLY A 100 10.25 13.36 4.86
CA GLY A 100 10.77 13.78 3.56
C GLY A 100 9.79 14.64 2.76
N ASP A 101 8.52 14.21 2.65
CA ASP A 101 7.47 14.95 1.97
C ASP A 101 7.22 16.31 2.65
N GLN A 102 7.14 16.32 3.98
CA GLN A 102 6.90 17.52 4.77
C GLN A 102 8.08 18.50 4.68
N GLY A 103 9.32 18.00 4.73
CA GLY A 103 10.52 18.82 4.63
C GLY A 103 10.69 19.43 3.23
N THR A 104 10.41 18.67 2.17
CA THR A 104 10.42 19.17 0.78
C THR A 104 9.36 20.26 0.59
N ARG A 105 8.15 20.04 1.13
CA ARG A 105 7.08 21.04 1.12
C ARG A 105 7.49 22.32 1.85
N TRP A 106 8.04 22.20 3.05
CA TRP A 106 8.53 23.34 3.82
C TRP A 106 9.64 24.10 3.07
N LEU A 107 10.60 23.41 2.47
CA LEU A 107 11.65 24.02 1.65
C LEU A 107 11.12 24.72 0.40
N LYS A 108 9.90 24.44 -0.06
CA LYS A 108 9.26 25.17 -1.17
C LYS A 108 8.45 26.37 -0.68
N GLU A 109 7.68 26.20 0.40
CA GLU A 109 6.70 27.19 0.87
C GLU A 109 7.31 28.25 1.81
N ALA A 110 8.41 27.93 2.50
CA ALA A 110 9.00 28.83 3.46
C ALA A 110 9.59 30.09 2.77
N LYS A 111 9.26 31.26 3.33
CA LYS A 111 9.78 32.56 2.88
C LYS A 111 11.23 32.72 3.33
N MET A 112 12.16 32.61 2.38
CA MET A 112 13.59 32.83 2.58
C MET A 112 14.26 33.19 1.25
N ALA A 113 15.43 33.81 1.30
CA ALA A 113 16.25 34.06 0.12
C ALA A 113 16.68 32.75 -0.56
N ASP A 114 16.87 32.77 -1.87
CA ASP A 114 17.20 31.56 -2.66
C ASP A 114 18.55 30.95 -2.28
N SER A 115 19.52 31.78 -1.87
CA SER A 115 20.80 31.31 -1.33
C SER A 115 20.61 30.51 -0.03
N THR A 116 19.78 31.02 0.89
CA THR A 116 19.42 30.32 2.13
C THR A 116 18.66 29.03 1.86
N ARG A 117 17.75 29.04 0.88
CA ARG A 117 16.99 27.85 0.47
C ARG A 117 17.91 26.77 -0.07
N SER A 118 18.81 27.14 -0.97
CA SER A 118 19.80 26.22 -1.56
C SER A 118 20.71 25.60 -0.51
N MET A 119 21.23 26.42 0.43
CA MET A 119 22.06 25.95 1.53
C MET A 119 21.31 24.97 2.46
N ARG A 120 20.09 25.33 2.88
CA ARG A 120 19.26 24.45 3.73
C ARG A 120 18.85 23.17 3.01
N LYS A 121 18.56 23.23 1.71
CA LYS A 121 18.24 22.06 0.89
C LYS A 121 19.44 21.11 0.81
N ALA A 122 20.65 21.62 0.61
CA ALA A 122 21.85 20.78 0.57
C ALA A 122 22.08 20.03 1.90
N ILE A 123 21.91 20.69 3.04
CA ILE A 123 22.00 20.06 4.36
C ILE A 123 20.88 19.04 4.56
N PHE A 124 19.64 19.41 4.19
CA PHE A 124 18.48 18.53 4.29
C PHE A 124 18.67 17.24 3.49
N ASP A 125 19.09 17.35 2.22
CA ASP A 125 19.29 16.22 1.31
C ASP A 125 20.45 15.32 1.76
N ARG A 126 21.53 15.89 2.33
CA ARG A 126 22.72 15.15 2.74
C ARG A 126 22.57 14.49 4.12
N ASP A 127 22.08 15.25 5.09
CA ASP A 127 22.21 14.87 6.50
C ASP A 127 20.90 14.29 7.06
N ILE A 128 19.75 14.74 6.56
CA ILE A 128 18.44 14.44 7.17
C ILE A 128 17.64 13.45 6.32
N LEU A 129 17.53 13.70 5.01
CA LEU A 129 16.72 12.91 4.09
C LEU A 129 17.12 11.41 4.11
N PRO A 130 18.41 11.02 4.06
CA PRO A 130 18.78 9.60 3.98
C PRO A 130 18.31 8.75 5.17
N LEU A 131 18.09 9.38 6.33
CA LEU A 131 17.67 8.70 7.56
C LEU A 131 16.15 8.72 7.74
N TRP A 132 15.49 9.82 7.39
CA TRP A 132 14.08 10.05 7.76
C TRP A 132 13.11 10.19 6.58
N GLU A 133 13.57 10.03 5.32
CA GLU A 133 12.74 10.23 4.11
C GLU A 133 11.34 9.60 4.22
N LYS A 134 11.27 8.33 4.66
CA LYS A 134 10.04 7.53 4.70
C LYS A 134 9.40 7.43 6.08
N ARG A 135 10.04 7.97 7.13
CA ARG A 135 9.48 7.95 8.49
C ARG A 135 8.33 8.93 8.58
N LEU A 136 7.31 8.60 9.37
CA LEU A 136 6.27 9.55 9.73
C LEU A 136 6.80 10.56 10.75
N LEU A 137 6.26 11.79 10.74
CA LEU A 137 6.64 12.80 11.75
C LEU A 137 6.46 12.29 13.18
N ALA A 138 5.37 11.54 13.44
CA ALA A 138 5.06 10.97 14.74
C ALA A 138 6.01 9.84 15.16
N GLU A 139 6.75 9.25 14.23
CA GLU A 139 7.72 8.20 14.52
C GLU A 139 9.08 8.77 14.94
N ILE A 140 9.37 10.05 14.64
CA ILE A 140 10.66 10.68 14.96
C ILE A 140 10.63 11.15 16.41
N THR A 141 11.47 10.53 17.23
CA THR A 141 11.56 10.82 18.66
C THR A 141 12.66 11.85 18.96
N PRO A 142 12.65 12.48 20.16
CA PRO A 142 13.76 13.33 20.59
C PRO A 142 15.11 12.59 20.63
N ASP A 143 15.12 11.29 20.91
CA ASP A 143 16.33 10.48 20.93
C ASP A 143 16.91 10.29 19.52
N ASP A 144 16.04 10.07 18.52
CA ASP A 144 16.44 10.03 17.11
C ASP A 144 17.12 11.34 16.67
N LEU A 145 16.57 12.49 17.09
CA LEU A 145 17.12 13.80 16.78
C LEU A 145 18.51 13.99 17.42
N ARG A 146 18.68 13.60 18.69
CA ARG A 146 19.97 13.66 19.37
C ARG A 146 21.02 12.76 18.69
N ALA A 147 20.62 11.56 18.28
CA ALA A 147 21.50 10.64 17.55
C ALA A 147 21.94 11.23 16.19
N LEU A 148 21.03 11.88 15.46
CA LEU A 148 21.37 12.57 14.22
C LEU A 148 22.36 13.72 14.46
N CYS A 149 22.11 14.57 15.47
CA CYS A 149 23.01 15.68 15.79
C CYS A 149 24.42 15.20 16.15
N ALA A 150 24.53 14.08 16.90
CA ALA A 150 25.82 13.48 17.21
C ALA A 150 26.56 13.02 15.95
N LYS A 151 25.85 12.36 15.01
CA LYS A 151 26.43 11.87 13.75
C LYS A 151 26.92 12.99 12.82
N VAL A 152 26.27 14.15 12.80
CA VAL A 152 26.64 15.27 11.93
C VAL A 152 27.82 16.08 12.48
N ARG A 153 28.08 15.98 13.78
CA ARG A 153 29.20 16.67 14.44
C ARG A 153 30.55 16.02 14.11
N ASP A 154 30.57 14.71 13.94
CA ASP A 154 31.77 13.89 13.74
C ASP A 154 32.12 13.81 12.23
#